data_AF-A0A7X6THD6-F1
#
_entry.id   AF-A0A7X6THD6-F1
#
_cell.length_a   1.000
_cell.length_b   1.000
_cell.length_c   1.000
_cell.angle_alpha   90.00
_cell.angle_beta   90.00
_cell.angle_gamma   90.00
#
_symmetry.space_group_name_H-M   'P 1'
#
loop_
_entity.id
_entity.type
_entity.pdbx_description
1 polymer ?
#
loop_
_entity_poly.entity_id
_entity_poly.type
_entity_poly.pdbx_seq_one_letter_code
_entity_poly.pdbx_strand_id
1 'polypeptide(L)' 'LEELATLMAEKKVHTLPVLRGDELVGVIGKSDIIRTIAQGQ' A
#
# COMPACT_ATOMS: atom_id res chain seq x y z
N LEU A 1 6.47 -4.82 3.51
CA LEU A 1 5.00 -4.69 3.70
C LEU A 1 4.66 -4.02 5.02
N GLU A 2 5.32 -4.39 6.13
CA GLU A 2 5.12 -3.75 7.44
C GLU A 2 5.28 -2.22 7.39
N GLU A 3 6.32 -1.71 6.72
CA GLU A 3 6.57 -0.28 6.64
C GLU A 3 5.46 0.50 5.90
N LEU A 4 4.88 -0.09 4.83
CA LEU A 4 3.70 0.48 4.16
C LEU A 4 2.48 0.49 5.09
N ALA A 5 2.25 -0.61 5.82
CA ALA A 5 1.12 -0.71 6.74
C ALA A 5 1.23 0.32 7.88
N THR A 6 2.44 0.50 8.42
CA THR A 6 2.75 1.52 9.43
C THR A 6 2.48 2.92 8.88
N LEU A 7 3.00 3.24 7.70
CA LEU A 7 2.79 4.55 7.07
C LEU A 7 1.29 4.85 6.87
N MET A 8 0.53 3.87 6.38
CA MET A 8 -0.92 4.01 6.19
C MET A 8 -1.66 4.25 7.50
N ALA A 9 -1.25 3.57 8.58
CA ALA A 9 -1.84 3.76 9.91
C ALA A 9 -1.51 5.16 10.48
N GLU A 10 -0.25 5.57 10.41
CA GLU A 10 0.20 6.87 10.92
C GLU A 10 -0.44 8.04 10.18
N LYS A 11 -0.50 7.96 8.85
CA LYS A 11 -1.06 9.01 8.00
C LYS A 11 -2.58 8.92 7.85
N LYS A 12 -3.22 7.89 8.43
CA LYS A 12 -4.66 7.60 8.32
C LYS A 12 -5.14 7.53 6.87
N VAL A 13 -4.35 6.91 6.00
CA VAL A 13 -4.68 6.71 4.57
C VAL A 13 -4.99 5.25 4.30
N HIS A 14 -5.95 5.00 3.41
CA HIS A 14 -6.42 3.65 3.07
C HIS A 14 -5.84 3.11 1.76
N THR A 15 -5.19 3.98 0.99
CA THR A 15 -4.60 3.69 -0.31
C THR A 15 -3.31 4.47 -0.48
N LEU A 16 -2.37 3.89 -1.21
CA LEU A 16 -1.10 4.48 -1.59
C LEU A 16 -1.00 4.51 -3.12
N PRO A 17 -0.76 5.67 -3.75
CA PRO A 17 -0.52 5.74 -5.18
C PRO A 17 0.85 5.16 -5.53
N VAL A 18 0.92 4.44 -6.65
CA VAL A 18 2.17 3.94 -7.24
C VAL A 18 2.51 4.82 -8.41
N LEU A 19 3.65 5.52 -8.31
CA LEU A 19 4.11 6.44 -9.33
C LEU A 19 5.28 5.84 -10.12
N ARG A 20 5.36 6.19 -11.41
CA ARG A 20 6.55 6.02 -12.26
C ARG A 20 7.00 7.41 -12.71
N GLY A 21 7.95 7.97 -11.97
CA GLY A 21 8.27 9.40 -12.11
C GLY A 21 7.06 10.23 -11.70
N ASP A 22 6.59 11.08 -12.61
CA ASP A 22 5.42 11.94 -12.41
C ASP A 22 4.10 11.29 -12.85
N GLU A 23 4.14 10.07 -13.39
CA GLU A 23 2.96 9.35 -13.87
C GLU A 23 2.37 8.44 -12.78
N LEU A 24 1.07 8.54 -12.54
CA LEU A 24 0.33 7.60 -11.69
C LEU A 24 0.06 6.32 -12.46
N VAL A 25 0.74 5.23 -12.09
CA VAL A 25 0.64 3.94 -12.78
C VAL A 25 -0.20 2.90 -12.03
N GLY A 26 -0.65 3.20 -10.80
CA GLY A 26 -1.50 2.31 -10.05
C GLY A 26 -1.80 2.79 -8.64
N VAL A 27 -2.57 1.98 -7.89
CA VAL A 27 -2.93 2.24 -6.50
C VAL A 27 -2.88 0.92 -5.74
N ILE A 28 -2.33 0.97 -4.52
CA ILE A 28 -2.33 -0.16 -3.58
C ILE A 28 -3.23 0.20 -2.41
N GLY A 29 -4.21 -0.64 -2.12
CA GLY A 29 -5.09 -0.51 -0.97
C GLY A 29 -4.59 -1.30 0.24
N LYS A 30 -5.18 -0.99 1.40
CA LYS A 30 -4.95 -1.76 2.63
C LYS A 30 -5.34 -3.24 2.45
N SER A 31 -6.39 -3.51 1.66
CA SER A 31 -6.84 -4.88 1.34
C SER A 31 -5.78 -5.68 0.57
N ASP A 32 -5.04 -5.04 -0.33
CA ASP A 32 -3.97 -5.68 -1.09
C ASP A 32 -2.83 -6.10 -0.15
N ILE A 33 -2.45 -5.22 0.78
CA ILE A 33 -1.45 -5.51 1.81
C ILE A 33 -1.89 -6.70 2.68
N ILE A 34 -3.13 -6.70 3.17
CA ILE A 34 -3.68 -7.80 3.98
C ILE A 34 -3.66 -9.10 3.18
N ARG A 35 -4.06 -9.06 1.92
CA ARG A 35 -4.07 -10.23 1.03
C ARG A 35 -2.67 -10.78 0.84
N THR A 36 -1.66 -9.95 0.60
CA THR A 36 -0.28 -10.39 0.39
C THR A 36 0.31 -11.01 1.66
N ILE A 37 0.08 -10.39 2.83
CA ILE A 37 0.52 -10.94 4.13
C ILE A 37 -0.17 -12.28 4.40
N ALA A 38 -1.47 -12.38 4.15
CA ALA A 38 -2.22 -13.62 4.33
C ALA A 38 -1.77 -14.75 3.38
N GLN A 39 -1.19 -14.40 2.23
CA GLN A 39 -0.61 -15.33 1.27
C GLN A 39 0.84 -15.73 1.61
N GLY A 40 1.42 -15.23 2.70
CA GLY A 40 2.74 -15.62 3.18
C GLY A 40 3.90 -15.14 2.29
N GLN A 41 3.70 -14.05 1.55
CA GLN A 41 4.73 -13.38 0.74
C GLN A 41 5.26 -12.13 1.43
#